data_AF-A0A250XZ68-F1
#
_entry.id   AF-A0A250XZ68-F1
#
_cell.length_a   1.000
_cell.length_b   1.000
_cell.length_c   1.000
_cell.angle_alpha   90.00
_cell.angle_beta   90.00
_cell.angle_gamma   90.00
#
_symmetry.space_group_name_H-M   'P 1'
#
loop_
_entity.id
_entity.type
_entity.pdbx_description
1 polymer ?
#
loop_
_entity_poly.entity_id
_entity_poly.type
_entity_poly.pdbx_seq_one_letter_code
_entity_poly.pdbx_strand_id
1 'polypeptide(L)'
;MEPGAAELYDQALLGILQHVGNVQDFLRVLFGFLYRKTDFYRLLRHPSDRMGFPPGAAQALVLQVFKTFDHMARQDDEKRRKELEEKIRRKEEAKAVVSAAAEKEPVPVPVQEIEIDSTPELGGPREEEKAESLGPQSTEQEAVHGSEAEAPGTAGAAEVPQEPPALPRIQEQFQRNPDSYNGAVRENYAWSQDYTDLEVRVPVPKHVVKGKQVSVALSSGSIRVAVLEENGERVLMEGKLTHKINTESSLWSLEPGKCVLVNLSKVGEYWWSAILEGEEPIDIDKINKERSMATVDEEEQAVLDRLTFDYHQKLQGKPQSHELKVHEMLKKGWDAEGSPFRGQRFDPAMFNISPGAVQF
;
A
#
# COMPACT_ATOMS: atom_id res chain seq x y z
N MET A 1 -30.02 4.75 2.47
CA MET A 1 -29.08 5.81 2.88
C MET A 1 -28.57 6.44 1.60
N GLU A 2 -28.50 7.76 1.50
CA GLU A 2 -27.83 8.41 0.37
C GLU A 2 -26.38 7.89 0.28
N PRO A 3 -25.89 7.46 -0.89
CA PRO A 3 -24.62 6.75 -1.02
C PRO A 3 -23.37 7.55 -0.56
N GLY A 4 -23.46 8.87 -0.37
CA GLY A 4 -22.35 9.70 0.12
C GLY A 4 -22.42 10.11 1.59
N ALA A 5 -23.49 9.79 2.32
CA ALA A 5 -23.64 10.24 3.72
C ALA A 5 -22.82 9.38 4.71
N ALA A 6 -22.51 8.14 4.34
CA ALA A 6 -21.71 7.22 5.17
C ALA A 6 -20.22 7.62 5.16
N GLU A 7 -19.68 7.92 3.98
CA GLU A 7 -18.26 8.27 3.76
C GLU A 7 -17.82 9.52 4.54
N LEU A 8 -18.77 10.43 4.83
CA LEU A 8 -18.50 11.68 5.55
C LEU A 8 -17.98 11.45 6.99
N TYR A 9 -18.34 10.33 7.62
CA TYR A 9 -17.92 10.01 8.98
C TYR A 9 -16.80 8.97 9.06
N ASP A 10 -16.41 8.38 7.93
CA ASP A 10 -15.47 7.25 7.91
C ASP A 10 -14.12 7.62 8.50
N GLN A 11 -13.60 8.81 8.23
CA GLN A 11 -12.32 9.25 8.80
C GLN A 11 -12.33 9.32 10.33
N ALA A 12 -13.44 9.79 10.92
CA ALA A 12 -13.59 9.84 12.36
C ALA A 12 -13.78 8.44 12.97
N LEU A 13 -14.56 7.59 12.31
CA LEU A 13 -14.80 6.20 12.75
C LEU A 13 -13.52 5.36 12.65
N LEU A 14 -12.73 5.53 11.59
CA LEU A 14 -11.43 4.90 11.39
C LEU A 14 -10.43 5.31 12.48
N GLY A 15 -10.36 6.60 12.81
CA GLY A 15 -9.48 7.07 13.89
C GLY A 15 -9.82 6.44 15.24
N ILE A 16 -11.11 6.28 15.55
CA ILE A 16 -11.56 5.59 16.77
C ILE A 16 -11.21 4.09 16.69
N LEU A 17 -11.46 3.44 15.55
CA LEU A 17 -11.16 2.01 15.36
C LEU A 17 -9.66 1.72 15.49
N GLN A 18 -8.80 2.55 14.90
CA GLN A 18 -7.35 2.43 15.00
C GLN A 18 -6.85 2.57 16.44
N HIS A 19 -7.38 3.55 17.18
CA HIS A 19 -7.01 3.74 18.59
C HIS A 19 -7.48 2.60 19.49
N VAL A 20 -8.64 2.02 19.20
CA VAL A 20 -9.22 0.92 19.98
C VAL A 20 -8.63 -0.45 19.59
N GLY A 21 -8.11 -0.57 18.36
CA GLY A 21 -7.31 -1.71 17.89
C GLY A 21 -8.10 -2.94 17.43
N ASN A 22 -9.37 -3.09 17.81
CA ASN A 22 -10.22 -4.17 17.32
C ASN A 22 -11.72 -3.78 17.23
N VAL A 23 -12.46 -4.54 16.43
CA VAL A 23 -13.89 -4.28 16.14
C VAL A 23 -14.77 -4.51 17.38
N GLN A 24 -14.44 -5.49 18.22
CA GLN A 24 -15.25 -5.79 19.41
C GLN A 24 -15.26 -4.61 20.39
N ASP A 25 -14.10 -4.05 20.66
CA ASP A 25 -13.95 -2.92 21.58
C ASP A 25 -14.46 -1.63 20.94
N PHE A 26 -14.31 -1.46 19.62
CA PHE A 26 -14.95 -0.37 18.89
C PHE A 26 -16.48 -0.39 19.05
N LEU A 27 -17.12 -1.54 18.91
CA LEU A 27 -18.56 -1.68 19.14
C LEU A 27 -18.93 -1.37 20.60
N ARG A 28 -18.11 -1.77 21.58
CA ARG A 28 -18.32 -1.40 22.99
C ARG A 28 -18.25 0.11 23.19
N VAL A 29 -17.32 0.81 22.54
CA VAL A 29 -17.20 2.27 22.58
C VAL A 29 -18.44 2.92 21.97
N LEU A 30 -18.89 2.44 20.81
CA LEU A 30 -20.07 2.95 20.11
C LEU A 30 -21.36 2.79 20.94
N PHE A 31 -21.64 1.57 21.41
CA PHE A 31 -22.80 1.31 22.26
C PHE A 31 -22.69 2.02 23.62
N GLY A 32 -21.47 2.16 24.15
CA GLY A 32 -21.20 2.96 25.35
C GLY A 32 -21.48 4.45 25.14
N PHE A 33 -21.18 4.99 23.95
CA PHE A 33 -21.55 6.36 23.58
C PHE A 33 -23.06 6.51 23.51
N LEU A 34 -23.77 5.60 22.82
CA LEU A 34 -25.23 5.60 22.75
C LEU A 34 -25.86 5.54 24.15
N TYR A 35 -25.30 4.73 25.06
CA TYR A 35 -25.74 4.69 26.45
C TYR A 35 -25.57 6.01 27.20
N ARG A 36 -24.42 6.69 27.05
CA ARG A 36 -24.11 7.90 27.84
C ARG A 36 -24.65 9.19 27.25
N LYS A 37 -24.80 9.27 25.93
CA LYS A 37 -25.01 10.52 25.19
C LYS A 37 -26.31 10.57 24.40
N THR A 38 -27.05 9.47 24.31
CA THR A 38 -28.34 9.44 23.63
C THR A 38 -29.42 8.81 24.50
N ASP A 39 -30.65 8.83 24.03
CA ASP A 39 -31.80 8.16 24.65
C ASP A 39 -32.00 6.72 24.17
N PHE A 40 -31.03 6.17 23.45
CA PHE A 40 -31.12 4.87 22.79
C PHE A 40 -31.50 3.72 23.74
N TYR A 41 -31.02 3.75 24.99
CA TYR A 41 -31.34 2.76 26.03
C TYR A 41 -32.43 3.20 27.02
N ARG A 42 -33.03 4.39 26.84
CA ARG A 42 -34.15 4.83 27.69
C ARG A 42 -35.42 4.12 27.25
N LEU A 43 -36.14 3.54 28.21
CA LEU A 43 -37.40 2.86 27.96
C LEU A 43 -38.55 3.86 28.02
N LEU A 44 -39.33 3.92 26.94
CA LEU A 44 -40.60 4.61 26.89
C LEU A 44 -41.64 3.74 27.61
N ARG A 45 -41.99 4.09 28.85
CA ARG A 45 -42.90 3.29 29.70
C ARG A 45 -44.29 3.91 29.81
N HIS A 46 -44.40 5.23 29.68
CA HIS A 46 -45.66 5.95 29.74
C HIS A 46 -45.88 6.79 28.48
N PRO A 47 -47.14 6.97 28.01
CA PRO A 47 -47.45 7.87 26.89
C PRO A 47 -47.05 9.35 27.11
N SER A 48 -46.69 9.71 28.33
CA SER A 48 -46.23 11.05 28.72
C SER A 48 -44.72 11.24 28.58
N ASP A 49 -43.98 10.15 28.35
CA ASP A 49 -42.53 10.17 28.20
C ASP A 49 -42.18 10.82 26.86
N ARG A 50 -41.23 11.77 26.87
CA ARG A 50 -40.84 12.53 25.67
C ARG A 50 -39.64 11.95 24.91
N MET A 51 -38.98 10.93 25.45
CA MET A 51 -37.70 10.41 24.94
C MET A 51 -37.53 8.92 25.23
N GLY A 52 -36.79 8.22 24.36
CA GLY A 52 -36.51 6.79 24.46
C GLY A 52 -37.32 5.90 23.51
N PHE A 53 -37.04 4.60 23.58
CA PHE A 53 -37.65 3.57 22.74
C PHE A 53 -38.61 2.68 23.53
N PRO A 54 -39.70 2.18 22.91
CA PRO A 54 -40.50 1.11 23.48
C PRO A 54 -39.63 -0.13 23.80
N PRO A 55 -40.01 -0.95 24.79
CA PRO A 55 -39.28 -2.18 25.11
C PRO A 55 -39.04 -3.04 23.86
N GLY A 56 -37.77 -3.36 23.58
CA GLY A 56 -37.35 -4.17 22.43
C GLY A 56 -37.15 -3.42 21.11
N ALA A 57 -37.65 -2.18 20.96
CA ALA A 57 -37.55 -1.46 19.70
C ALA A 57 -36.12 -1.04 19.34
N ALA A 58 -35.31 -0.60 20.32
CA ALA A 58 -33.90 -0.26 20.10
C ALA A 58 -33.08 -1.48 19.63
N GLN A 59 -33.35 -2.66 20.19
CA GLN A 59 -32.71 -3.91 19.77
C GLN A 59 -33.15 -4.30 18.36
N ALA A 60 -34.44 -4.19 18.05
CA ALA A 60 -34.96 -4.47 16.71
C ALA A 60 -34.35 -3.55 15.65
N LEU A 61 -34.13 -2.28 15.98
CA LEU A 61 -33.48 -1.31 15.10
C LEU A 61 -32.04 -1.73 14.75
N VAL A 62 -31.22 -2.09 15.75
CA VAL A 62 -29.85 -2.55 15.51
C VAL A 62 -29.82 -3.82 14.68
N LEU A 63 -30.70 -4.78 14.98
CA LEU A 63 -30.82 -6.01 14.20
C LEU A 63 -31.26 -5.75 12.76
N GLN A 64 -32.15 -4.79 12.53
CA GLN A 64 -32.58 -4.41 11.19
C GLN A 64 -31.42 -3.79 10.40
N VAL A 65 -30.69 -2.85 11.00
CA VAL A 65 -29.52 -2.22 10.37
C VAL A 65 -28.46 -3.27 10.04
N PHE A 66 -28.15 -4.17 10.99
CA PHE A 66 -27.22 -5.27 10.76
C PHE A 66 -27.64 -6.14 9.58
N LYS A 67 -28.92 -6.55 9.51
CA LYS A 67 -29.44 -7.36 8.40
C LYS A 67 -29.32 -6.66 7.04
N THR A 68 -29.50 -5.35 7.00
CA THR A 68 -29.31 -4.57 5.77
C THR A 68 -27.87 -4.67 5.28
N PHE A 69 -26.89 -4.43 6.15
CA PHE A 69 -25.47 -4.51 5.76
C PHE A 69 -25.01 -5.95 5.50
N ASP A 70 -25.52 -6.95 6.23
CA ASP A 70 -25.24 -8.38 5.94
C ASP A 70 -25.74 -8.77 4.54
N HIS A 71 -26.91 -8.28 4.15
CA HIS A 71 -27.44 -8.52 2.79
C HIS A 71 -26.57 -7.87 1.71
N MET A 72 -26.14 -6.62 1.92
CA MET A 72 -25.25 -5.92 0.98
C MET A 72 -23.90 -6.64 0.84
N ALA A 73 -23.29 -7.04 1.96
CA ALA A 73 -22.01 -7.77 1.95
C ALA A 73 -22.11 -9.08 1.15
N ARG A 74 -23.21 -9.83 1.29
CA ARG A 74 -23.44 -11.05 0.50
C ARG A 74 -23.59 -10.77 -0.99
N GLN A 75 -24.23 -9.67 -1.37
CA GLN A 75 -24.37 -9.27 -2.77
C GLN A 75 -23.02 -8.87 -3.37
N ASP A 76 -22.20 -8.13 -2.62
CA ASP A 76 -20.85 -7.74 -3.05
C ASP A 76 -19.93 -8.95 -3.20
N ASP A 77 -20.01 -9.92 -2.29
CA ASP A 77 -19.28 -11.18 -2.37
C ASP A 77 -19.73 -12.03 -3.57
N GLU A 78 -21.04 -12.12 -3.82
CA GLU A 78 -21.56 -12.84 -4.99
C GLU A 78 -21.11 -12.17 -6.30
N LYS A 79 -21.09 -10.84 -6.34
CA LYS A 79 -20.62 -10.06 -7.49
C LYS A 79 -19.13 -10.29 -7.72
N ARG A 80 -18.28 -10.19 -6.68
CA ARG A 80 -16.84 -10.47 -6.77
C ARG A 80 -16.56 -11.89 -7.26
N ARG A 81 -17.31 -12.88 -6.76
CA ARG A 81 -17.15 -14.27 -7.20
C ARG A 81 -17.47 -14.43 -8.69
N LYS A 82 -18.56 -13.82 -9.17
CA LYS A 82 -18.93 -13.84 -10.60
C LYS A 82 -17.87 -13.14 -11.47
N GLU A 83 -17.35 -12.00 -11.02
CA GLU A 83 -16.27 -11.30 -11.73
C GLU A 83 -14.99 -12.15 -11.82
N LEU A 84 -14.65 -12.88 -10.76
CA LEU A 84 -13.52 -13.79 -10.74
C LEU A 84 -13.74 -14.99 -11.68
N GLU A 85 -14.92 -15.60 -11.64
CA GLU A 85 -15.29 -16.70 -12.54
C GLU A 85 -15.26 -16.27 -14.02
N GLU A 86 -15.73 -15.06 -14.34
CA GLU A 86 -15.64 -14.52 -15.71
C GLU A 86 -14.20 -14.23 -16.14
N LYS A 87 -13.36 -13.72 -15.23
CA LYS A 87 -11.93 -13.52 -15.49
C LYS A 87 -11.22 -14.86 -15.77
N ILE A 88 -11.52 -15.89 -14.99
CA ILE A 88 -10.97 -17.24 -15.18
C ILE A 88 -11.44 -17.79 -16.54
N ARG A 89 -12.74 -17.70 -16.84
CA ARG A 89 -13.29 -18.17 -18.14
C ARG A 89 -12.64 -17.47 -19.32
N ARG A 90 -12.47 -16.14 -19.27
CA ARG A 90 -11.77 -15.37 -20.33
C ARG A 90 -10.31 -15.77 -20.48
N LYS A 91 -9.62 -16.07 -19.37
CA LYS A 91 -8.22 -16.53 -19.38
C LYS A 91 -8.09 -17.94 -19.98
N GLU A 92 -9.05 -18.84 -19.70
CA GLU A 92 -9.12 -20.17 -20.30
C GLU A 92 -9.45 -20.12 -21.80
N GLU A 93 -10.41 -19.28 -22.21
CA GLU A 93 -10.74 -19.04 -23.61
C GLU A 93 -9.53 -18.46 -24.38
N ALA A 94 -8.83 -17.47 -23.82
CA ALA A 94 -7.62 -16.91 -24.42
C ALA A 94 -6.50 -17.95 -24.53
N LYS A 95 -6.31 -18.80 -23.51
CA LYS A 95 -5.32 -19.89 -23.52
C LYS A 95 -5.66 -20.94 -24.57
N ALA A 96 -6.94 -21.28 -24.74
CA ALA A 96 -7.41 -22.22 -25.76
C ALA A 96 -7.21 -21.71 -27.20
N VAL A 97 -7.40 -20.39 -27.43
CA VAL A 97 -7.14 -19.76 -28.74
C VAL A 97 -5.64 -19.77 -29.07
N VAL A 98 -4.77 -19.51 -28.09
CA VAL A 98 -3.31 -19.57 -28.26
C VAL A 98 -2.83 -21.00 -28.52
N SER A 99 -3.38 -22.01 -27.83
CA SER A 99 -3.04 -23.41 -28.09
C SER A 99 -3.54 -23.90 -29.45
N ALA A 100 -4.72 -23.46 -29.90
CA ALA A 100 -5.25 -23.80 -31.22
C ALA A 100 -4.48 -23.15 -32.38
N ALA A 101 -3.82 -22.01 -32.13
CA ALA A 101 -2.90 -21.38 -33.10
C ALA A 101 -1.55 -22.12 -33.20
N ALA A 102 -1.08 -22.74 -32.11
CA ALA A 102 0.17 -23.50 -32.07
C ALA A 102 0.07 -24.89 -32.76
N GLU A 103 -1.14 -25.44 -32.95
CA GLU A 103 -1.35 -26.72 -33.67
C GLU A 103 -1.33 -26.60 -35.21
N LYS A 104 -0.97 -25.44 -35.78
CA LYS A 104 -0.95 -25.20 -37.24
C LYS A 104 0.43 -24.93 -37.86
N GLU A 105 1.52 -25.41 -37.27
CA GLU A 105 2.82 -25.48 -37.96
C GLU A 105 3.25 -26.92 -38.28
N PRO A 106 3.64 -27.24 -39.54
CA PRO A 106 4.12 -28.56 -39.92
C PRO A 106 5.61 -28.74 -39.59
N VAL A 107 5.93 -29.91 -39.08
CA VAL A 107 7.28 -30.42 -38.77
C VAL A 107 8.13 -30.54 -40.05
N PRO A 108 9.40 -30.06 -40.10
CA PRO A 108 10.36 -30.50 -41.11
C PRO A 108 11.21 -31.69 -40.64
N VAL A 109 11.57 -32.48 -41.64
CA VAL A 109 12.09 -33.85 -41.68
C VAL A 109 13.54 -33.99 -41.16
N PRO A 110 13.94 -35.12 -40.53
CA PRO A 110 15.32 -35.36 -40.10
C PRO A 110 16.14 -36.12 -41.16
N VAL A 111 17.34 -35.65 -41.52
CA VAL A 111 18.37 -36.48 -42.19
C VAL A 111 19.78 -35.96 -41.89
N GLN A 112 20.56 -36.69 -41.10
CA GLN A 112 21.76 -37.44 -41.50
C GLN A 112 22.51 -37.94 -40.27
N GLU A 113 23.02 -39.16 -40.41
CA GLU A 113 23.45 -40.11 -39.40
C GLU A 113 24.92 -40.47 -39.67
N ILE A 114 25.61 -41.00 -38.64
CA ILE A 114 26.84 -41.84 -38.70
C ILE A 114 28.17 -41.03 -38.75
N GLU A 115 29.26 -41.25 -37.98
CA GLU A 115 29.79 -42.42 -37.25
C GLU A 115 30.76 -41.99 -36.11
N ILE A 116 31.08 -42.95 -35.24
CA ILE A 116 31.77 -42.83 -33.94
C ILE A 116 33.24 -43.24 -34.11
N ASP A 117 34.21 -42.61 -33.42
CA ASP A 117 35.34 -43.39 -32.88
C ASP A 117 35.96 -42.76 -31.62
N SER A 118 36.44 -43.64 -30.74
CA SER A 118 36.95 -43.38 -29.39
C SER A 118 38.48 -43.36 -29.39
N THR A 119 39.11 -42.50 -28.57
CA THR A 119 40.20 -42.78 -27.59
C THR A 119 41.13 -41.57 -27.31
N PRO A 120 41.80 -41.52 -26.13
CA PRO A 120 42.34 -40.31 -25.51
C PRO A 120 43.88 -40.22 -25.58
N GLU A 121 44.48 -39.03 -25.59
CA GLU A 121 45.84 -38.71 -25.05
C GLU A 121 45.94 -37.18 -24.85
N LEU A 122 46.16 -36.67 -23.64
CA LEU A 122 47.45 -36.34 -22.99
C LEU A 122 48.31 -35.30 -23.72
N GLY A 123 48.56 -34.16 -23.05
CA GLY A 123 49.66 -33.23 -23.36
C GLY A 123 49.36 -31.77 -23.00
N GLY A 124 49.77 -31.31 -21.80
CA GLY A 124 49.76 -29.88 -21.40
C GLY A 124 50.94 -29.10 -22.01
N PRO A 125 51.49 -28.02 -21.38
CA PRO A 125 51.05 -27.23 -20.22
C PRO A 125 51.27 -25.68 -20.39
N ARG A 126 51.09 -24.93 -19.27
CA ARG A 126 51.66 -23.61 -18.86
C ARG A 126 50.88 -22.33 -19.15
N GLU A 127 50.37 -21.67 -18.09
CA GLU A 127 50.95 -20.58 -17.23
C GLU A 127 50.31 -19.26 -17.71
N GLU A 128 49.76 -18.35 -16.90
CA GLU A 128 50.27 -17.73 -15.68
C GLU A 128 49.16 -17.27 -14.72
N GLU A 129 49.60 -17.06 -13.48
CA GLU A 129 48.90 -16.66 -12.27
C GLU A 129 48.31 -15.23 -12.29
N LYS A 130 47.24 -15.00 -11.51
CA LYS A 130 47.30 -14.04 -10.40
C LYS A 130 46.23 -14.34 -9.36
N ALA A 131 46.69 -14.72 -8.17
CA ALA A 131 45.92 -14.81 -6.95
C ALA A 131 45.60 -13.42 -6.39
N GLU A 132 44.42 -13.26 -5.78
CA GLU A 132 44.26 -12.51 -4.53
C GLU A 132 43.02 -13.01 -3.79
N SER A 133 43.29 -13.69 -2.68
CA SER A 133 42.37 -14.09 -1.62
C SER A 133 42.07 -12.91 -0.70
N LEU A 134 40.87 -12.86 -0.08
CA LEU A 134 40.64 -12.53 1.33
C LEU A 134 39.12 -12.65 1.62
N GLY A 135 38.74 -13.56 2.52
CA GLY A 135 37.34 -13.78 2.95
C GLY A 135 36.94 -12.93 4.17
N PRO A 136 35.67 -13.00 4.63
CA PRO A 136 35.28 -12.46 5.92
C PRO A 136 34.90 -13.56 6.93
N GLN A 137 35.50 -13.47 8.12
CA GLN A 137 34.99 -14.10 9.35
C GLN A 137 34.12 -13.11 10.12
N SER A 138 33.08 -13.65 10.72
CA SER A 138 32.18 -13.08 11.72
C SER A 138 32.74 -13.25 13.13
N THR A 139 32.47 -12.29 14.03
CA THR A 139 32.13 -12.53 15.45
C THR A 139 31.55 -11.28 16.11
N GLU A 140 30.54 -11.52 16.95
CA GLU A 140 29.80 -10.60 17.83
C GLU A 140 30.62 -10.11 19.03
N GLN A 141 30.17 -9.00 19.66
CA GLN A 141 30.13 -8.85 21.13
C GLN A 141 29.30 -7.62 21.59
N GLU A 142 28.35 -7.88 22.50
CA GLU A 142 27.68 -6.91 23.40
C GLU A 142 28.59 -6.52 24.58
N ALA A 143 28.38 -5.33 25.17
CA ALA A 143 28.35 -5.10 26.64
C ALA A 143 28.02 -3.64 27.02
N VAL A 144 27.53 -3.50 28.26
CA VAL A 144 26.72 -2.42 28.87
C VAL A 144 27.47 -1.80 30.07
N HIS A 145 27.22 -0.51 30.39
CA HIS A 145 27.35 0.26 31.67
C HIS A 145 28.02 1.64 31.43
N GLY A 146 27.63 2.79 31.99
CA GLY A 146 26.74 3.14 33.11
C GLY A 146 27.52 3.96 34.17
N SER A 147 27.20 5.25 34.36
CA SER A 147 27.17 5.93 35.69
C SER A 147 26.94 7.45 35.63
N GLU A 148 26.09 7.87 36.56
CA GLU A 148 25.77 9.23 37.04
C GLU A 148 26.97 9.94 37.70
N ALA A 149 26.90 11.29 37.74
CA ALA A 149 27.28 12.08 38.92
C ALA A 149 26.63 13.48 38.88
N GLU A 150 26.02 13.88 40.00
CA GLU A 150 25.37 15.17 40.27
C GLU A 150 26.36 16.36 40.47
N ALA A 151 25.87 17.55 40.07
CA ALA A 151 25.96 18.95 40.55
C ALA A 151 27.00 19.39 41.63
N PRO A 152 27.41 20.69 41.70
CA PRO A 152 26.51 21.81 42.01
C PRO A 152 26.76 23.12 41.22
N GLY A 153 25.77 24.00 41.23
CA GLY A 153 25.66 25.14 40.31
C GLY A 153 26.31 26.46 40.73
N THR A 154 26.23 27.43 39.82
CA THR A 154 26.28 28.89 40.09
C THR A 154 25.65 29.63 38.91
N ALA A 155 24.77 30.57 39.22
CA ALA A 155 24.15 31.50 38.29
C ALA A 155 25.18 32.49 37.72
N GLY A 156 25.09 32.78 36.42
CA GLY A 156 25.84 33.83 35.75
C GLY A 156 25.37 33.99 34.30
N ALA A 157 24.85 35.18 33.97
CA ALA A 157 24.28 35.52 32.68
C ALA A 157 25.32 35.67 31.56
N ALA A 158 24.82 35.53 30.33
CA ALA A 158 25.41 35.94 29.04
C ALA A 158 26.48 35.03 28.43
N GLU A 159 26.05 34.17 27.50
CA GLU A 159 26.37 34.25 26.05
C GLU A 159 25.65 33.08 25.36
N VAL A 160 24.76 33.37 24.41
CA VAL A 160 24.11 32.37 23.57
C VAL A 160 25.09 32.02 22.45
N PRO A 161 25.62 30.79 22.35
CA PRO A 161 26.32 30.37 21.15
C PRO A 161 25.29 30.31 20.01
N GLN A 162 25.49 31.12 18.98
CA GLN A 162 24.72 31.03 17.74
C GLN A 162 24.98 29.66 17.10
N GLU A 163 23.98 28.81 17.19
CA GLU A 163 23.84 27.61 16.38
C GLU A 163 23.71 28.02 14.89
N PRO A 164 24.30 27.29 13.94
CA PRO A 164 24.12 27.53 12.51
C PRO A 164 22.63 27.47 12.14
N PRO A 165 22.16 28.14 11.07
CA PRO A 165 20.74 28.31 10.79
C PRO A 165 20.10 26.95 10.50
N ALA A 166 19.45 26.37 11.51
CA ALA A 166 18.59 25.22 11.35
C ALA A 166 17.26 25.70 10.78
N LEU A 167 17.06 25.53 9.48
CA LEU A 167 15.73 25.37 8.94
C LEU A 167 15.67 24.22 7.92
N PRO A 168 14.54 23.48 7.83
CA PRO A 168 13.31 23.79 8.56
C PRO A 168 12.55 22.62 9.21
N ARG A 169 11.94 22.93 10.36
CA ARG A 169 10.76 22.28 10.95
C ARG A 169 9.49 22.33 10.05
N ILE A 170 9.65 22.51 8.74
CA ILE A 170 8.56 22.76 7.78
C ILE A 170 7.89 21.45 7.36
N GLN A 171 8.65 20.37 7.12
CA GLN A 171 8.03 19.09 6.70
C GLN A 171 7.12 18.52 7.78
N GLU A 172 7.53 18.54 9.05
CA GLU A 172 6.67 18.10 10.17
C GLU A 172 5.38 18.93 10.30
N GLN A 173 5.41 20.21 9.93
CA GLN A 173 4.21 21.04 9.89
C GLN A 173 3.27 20.61 8.76
N PHE A 174 3.82 20.24 7.60
CA PHE A 174 3.03 19.74 6.48
C PHE A 174 2.32 18.42 6.81
N GLN A 175 2.96 17.54 7.59
CA GLN A 175 2.35 16.28 8.05
C GLN A 175 1.16 16.45 8.98
N ARG A 176 0.98 17.62 9.60
CA ARG A 176 -0.16 17.89 10.50
C ARG A 176 -1.37 18.45 9.77
N ASN A 177 -1.21 18.91 8.54
CA ASN A 177 -2.28 19.51 7.75
C ASN A 177 -2.69 18.56 6.62
N PRO A 178 -3.96 18.13 6.56
CA PRO A 178 -4.47 17.28 5.48
C PRO A 178 -4.18 17.82 4.07
N ASP A 179 -4.26 19.14 3.88
CA ASP A 179 -4.07 19.80 2.58
C ASP A 179 -2.61 19.82 2.11
N SER A 180 -1.67 19.43 2.97
CA SER A 180 -0.24 19.34 2.66
C SER A 180 0.40 18.03 3.09
N TYR A 181 -0.40 17.03 3.46
CA TYR A 181 0.09 15.77 4.00
C TYR A 181 0.98 15.04 2.97
N ASN A 182 2.18 14.65 3.37
CA ASN A 182 3.26 14.13 2.52
C ASN A 182 3.61 15.01 1.31
N GLY A 183 3.14 16.25 1.27
CA GLY A 183 3.38 17.21 0.21
C GLY A 183 3.96 18.50 0.78
N ALA A 184 3.48 19.64 0.28
CA ALA A 184 3.92 20.94 0.75
C ALA A 184 2.93 22.07 0.50
N VAL A 185 3.10 23.15 1.26
CA VAL A 185 2.45 24.44 1.00
C VAL A 185 3.40 25.33 0.19
N ARG A 186 2.89 25.95 -0.89
CA ARG A 186 3.58 26.94 -1.71
C ARG A 186 2.80 28.26 -1.69
N GLU A 187 3.34 29.30 -2.31
CA GLU A 187 2.69 30.61 -2.37
C GLU A 187 1.39 30.57 -3.18
N ASN A 188 1.37 29.81 -4.28
CA ASN A 188 0.27 29.81 -5.25
C ASN A 188 -0.71 28.65 -5.08
N TYR A 189 -0.32 27.60 -4.37
CA TYR A 189 -1.13 26.40 -4.16
C TYR A 189 -0.58 25.58 -3.00
N ALA A 190 -1.40 24.68 -2.45
CA ALA A 190 -0.96 23.63 -1.54
C ALA A 190 -1.18 22.28 -2.22
N TRP A 191 -0.37 21.28 -1.87
CA TRP A 191 -0.58 19.94 -2.38
C TRP A 191 -0.25 18.89 -1.33
N SER A 192 -1.04 17.84 -1.33
CA SER A 192 -0.82 16.61 -0.58
C SER A 192 -0.70 15.43 -1.54
N GLN A 193 -0.22 14.31 -1.03
CA GLN A 193 -0.16 13.08 -1.80
C GLN A 193 -0.34 11.86 -0.93
N ASP A 194 -0.86 10.82 -1.54
CA ASP A 194 -0.78 9.46 -1.04
C ASP A 194 0.11 8.62 -1.98
N TYR A 195 0.00 7.30 -1.89
CA TYR A 195 0.80 6.39 -2.70
C TYR A 195 0.42 6.42 -4.19
N THR A 196 -0.85 6.64 -4.53
CA THR A 196 -1.40 6.50 -5.88
C THR A 196 -1.76 7.84 -6.54
N ASP A 197 -2.07 8.86 -5.75
CA ASP A 197 -2.68 10.10 -6.20
C ASP A 197 -2.02 11.33 -5.54
N LEU A 198 -2.21 12.49 -6.18
CA LEU A 198 -1.81 13.81 -5.68
C LEU A 198 -3.06 14.69 -5.64
N GLU A 199 -3.20 15.47 -4.59
CA GLU A 199 -4.29 16.42 -4.43
C GLU A 199 -3.71 17.84 -4.38
N VAL A 200 -4.03 18.65 -5.37
CA VAL A 200 -3.52 20.02 -5.53
C VAL A 200 -4.66 21.01 -5.31
N ARG A 201 -4.50 21.90 -4.33
CA ARG A 201 -5.43 22.97 -3.98
C ARG A 201 -4.88 24.32 -4.44
N VAL A 202 -5.50 24.89 -5.47
CA VAL A 202 -5.16 26.21 -6.02
C VAL A 202 -6.20 27.24 -5.55
N PRO A 203 -5.88 28.17 -4.62
CA PRO A 203 -6.81 29.15 -4.12
C PRO A 203 -7.36 30.06 -5.22
N VAL A 204 -8.66 30.37 -5.18
CA VAL A 204 -9.32 31.29 -6.12
C VAL A 204 -9.95 32.48 -5.40
N PRO A 205 -10.10 33.63 -6.08
CA PRO A 205 -10.85 34.76 -5.53
C PRO A 205 -12.30 34.41 -5.18
N LYS A 206 -12.87 35.08 -4.17
CA LYS A 206 -14.24 34.85 -3.66
C LYS A 206 -15.36 35.00 -4.71
N HIS A 207 -15.10 35.72 -5.79
CA HIS A 207 -16.06 35.94 -6.87
C HIS A 207 -16.10 34.78 -7.89
N VAL A 208 -15.17 33.83 -7.82
CA VAL A 208 -15.11 32.65 -8.68
C VAL A 208 -15.99 31.57 -8.09
N VAL A 209 -17.20 31.44 -8.62
CA VAL A 209 -18.22 30.52 -8.07
C VAL A 209 -18.77 29.55 -9.10
N LYS A 210 -18.54 29.79 -10.40
CA LYS A 210 -18.99 28.94 -11.49
C LYS A 210 -17.80 28.28 -12.18
N GLY A 211 -17.94 27.01 -12.54
CA GLY A 211 -16.90 26.29 -13.29
C GLY A 211 -16.53 26.95 -14.63
N LYS A 212 -17.46 27.70 -15.26
CA LYS A 212 -17.17 28.47 -16.49
C LYS A 212 -16.17 29.62 -16.28
N GLN A 213 -15.93 30.03 -15.03
CA GLN A 213 -14.93 31.05 -14.68
C GLN A 213 -13.55 30.41 -14.45
N VAL A 214 -13.41 29.09 -14.63
CA VAL A 214 -12.16 28.37 -14.40
C VAL A 214 -11.80 27.58 -15.66
N SER A 215 -10.52 27.59 -15.99
CA SER A 215 -9.92 26.88 -17.10
C SER A 215 -8.84 25.97 -16.52
N VAL A 216 -9.08 24.66 -16.54
CA VAL A 216 -8.11 23.65 -16.11
C VAL A 216 -7.74 22.80 -17.32
N ALA A 217 -6.46 22.78 -17.67
CA ALA A 217 -5.91 21.91 -18.71
C ALA A 217 -4.93 20.93 -18.06
N LEU A 218 -5.25 19.64 -18.17
CA LEU A 218 -4.41 18.55 -17.73
C LEU A 218 -3.89 17.79 -18.94
N SER A 219 -2.60 17.52 -18.94
CA SER A 219 -1.95 16.63 -19.90
C SER A 219 -1.07 15.65 -19.13
N SER A 220 -0.58 14.61 -19.80
CA SER A 220 0.20 13.56 -19.13
C SER A 220 1.45 14.05 -18.42
N GLY A 221 1.97 15.25 -18.74
CA GLY A 221 3.16 15.82 -18.07
C GLY A 221 3.08 17.33 -17.86
N SER A 222 1.91 17.95 -17.92
CA SER A 222 1.76 19.38 -17.60
C SER A 222 0.38 19.69 -17.06
N ILE A 223 0.33 20.70 -16.21
CA ILE A 223 -0.86 21.20 -15.55
C ILE A 223 -0.97 22.71 -15.78
N ARG A 224 -2.18 23.18 -16.04
CA ARG A 224 -2.52 24.59 -16.10
C ARG A 224 -3.86 24.84 -15.43
N VAL A 225 -3.88 25.76 -14.48
CA VAL A 225 -5.06 26.21 -13.75
C VAL A 225 -5.14 27.73 -13.86
N ALA A 226 -6.22 28.22 -14.44
CA ALA A 226 -6.44 29.63 -14.66
C ALA A 226 -7.90 30.03 -14.37
N VAL A 227 -8.10 31.31 -14.06
CA VAL A 227 -9.41 31.91 -13.84
C VAL A 227 -9.72 32.86 -15.00
N LEU A 228 -10.94 32.74 -15.54
CA LEU A 228 -11.47 33.60 -16.58
C LEU A 228 -12.18 34.79 -15.91
N GLU A 229 -11.56 35.97 -16.02
CA GLU A 229 -12.08 37.25 -15.55
C GLU A 229 -12.57 38.11 -16.74
N GLU A 230 -13.30 39.19 -16.48
CA GLU A 230 -13.82 40.08 -17.54
C GLU A 230 -12.71 40.71 -18.40
N ASN A 231 -11.51 40.86 -17.83
CA ASN A 231 -10.34 41.46 -18.49
C ASN A 231 -9.38 40.43 -19.10
N GLY A 232 -9.75 39.15 -19.13
CA GLY A 232 -8.94 38.07 -19.69
C GLY A 232 -8.73 36.91 -18.72
N GLU A 233 -7.78 36.03 -19.07
CA GLU A 233 -7.45 34.85 -18.27
C GLU A 233 -6.27 35.14 -17.33
N ARG A 234 -6.47 34.89 -16.03
CA ARG A 234 -5.42 34.96 -15.02
C ARG A 234 -4.93 33.56 -14.67
N VAL A 235 -3.70 33.24 -15.05
CA VAL A 235 -3.06 31.96 -14.70
C VAL A 235 -2.68 31.95 -13.22
N LEU A 236 -3.15 30.95 -12.48
CA LEU A 236 -2.83 30.76 -11.06
C LEU A 236 -1.69 29.76 -10.87
N MET A 237 -1.65 28.73 -11.71
CA MET A 237 -0.64 27.68 -11.70
C MET A 237 -0.45 27.18 -13.13
N GLU A 238 0.79 27.13 -13.61
CA GLU A 238 1.13 26.53 -14.89
C GLU A 238 2.54 25.99 -14.85
N GLY A 239 2.75 24.78 -15.36
CA GLY A 239 4.08 24.22 -15.48
C GLY A 239 4.10 22.77 -15.93
N LYS A 240 5.34 22.29 -16.15
CA LYS A 240 5.62 20.90 -16.47
C LYS A 240 5.70 20.09 -15.18
N LEU A 241 4.99 18.96 -15.15
CA LEU A 241 4.96 18.05 -14.01
C LEU A 241 6.29 17.30 -13.91
N THR A 242 6.73 17.00 -12.69
CA THR A 242 7.98 16.23 -12.46
C THR A 242 7.88 14.79 -12.96
N HIS A 243 6.68 14.20 -12.94
CA HIS A 243 6.41 12.86 -13.48
C HIS A 243 5.11 12.83 -14.28
N LYS A 244 4.85 11.68 -14.91
CA LYS A 244 3.65 11.50 -15.72
C LYS A 244 2.43 11.14 -14.88
N ILE A 245 1.27 11.66 -15.28
CA ILE A 245 -0.04 11.38 -14.69
C ILE A 245 -0.94 10.64 -15.67
N ASN A 246 -1.90 9.90 -15.13
CA ASN A 246 -3.00 9.34 -15.91
C ASN A 246 -4.11 10.39 -16.04
N THR A 247 -4.21 11.01 -17.21
CA THR A 247 -5.20 12.07 -17.48
C THR A 247 -6.65 11.57 -17.52
N GLU A 248 -6.87 10.27 -17.73
CA GLU A 248 -8.23 9.71 -17.80
C GLU A 248 -8.84 9.50 -16.41
N SER A 249 -8.01 9.20 -15.40
CA SER A 249 -8.43 9.05 -14.01
C SER A 249 -8.23 10.33 -13.18
N SER A 250 -7.43 11.28 -13.68
CA SER A 250 -7.28 12.60 -13.05
C SER A 250 -8.53 13.45 -13.27
N LEU A 251 -8.95 14.16 -12.23
CA LEU A 251 -10.15 14.99 -12.25
C LEU A 251 -9.92 16.30 -11.52
N TRP A 252 -10.77 17.29 -11.80
CA TRP A 252 -10.75 18.56 -11.07
C TRP A 252 -12.16 18.97 -10.68
N SER A 253 -12.25 19.73 -9.59
CA SER A 253 -13.49 20.32 -9.10
C SER A 253 -13.24 21.75 -8.60
N LEU A 254 -14.29 22.56 -8.54
CA LEU A 254 -14.23 23.91 -8.01
C LEU A 254 -15.00 23.98 -6.69
N GLU A 255 -14.34 24.39 -5.62
CA GLU A 255 -14.99 24.85 -4.41
C GLU A 255 -15.31 26.36 -4.56
N PRO A 256 -16.60 26.75 -4.67
CA PRO A 256 -16.97 28.13 -4.96
C PRO A 256 -16.37 29.14 -3.98
N GLY A 257 -15.62 30.10 -4.50
CA GLY A 257 -14.99 31.18 -3.74
C GLY A 257 -13.86 30.74 -2.80
N LYS A 258 -13.36 29.51 -2.94
CA LYS A 258 -12.29 28.94 -2.12
C LYS A 258 -11.09 28.50 -2.95
N CYS A 259 -11.19 27.38 -3.68
CA CYS A 259 -10.08 26.83 -4.45
C CYS A 259 -10.55 25.93 -5.59
N VAL A 260 -9.70 25.77 -6.60
CA VAL A 260 -9.77 24.66 -7.55
C VAL A 260 -9.03 23.48 -6.94
N LEU A 261 -9.72 22.35 -6.83
CA LEU A 261 -9.16 21.09 -6.38
C LEU A 261 -8.83 20.22 -7.58
N VAL A 262 -7.57 19.86 -7.76
CA VAL A 262 -7.11 19.00 -8.84
C VAL A 262 -6.59 17.71 -8.24
N ASN A 263 -7.22 16.59 -8.57
CA ASN A 263 -6.76 15.25 -8.21
C ASN A 263 -6.03 14.64 -9.41
N LEU A 264 -4.75 14.32 -9.22
CA LEU A 264 -3.88 13.75 -10.24
C LEU A 264 -3.53 12.32 -9.89
N SER A 265 -3.93 11.37 -10.73
CA SER A 265 -3.51 9.97 -10.56
C SER A 265 -2.14 9.73 -11.14
N LYS A 266 -1.27 9.08 -10.37
CA LYS A 266 0.09 8.73 -10.80
C LYS A 266 0.03 7.57 -11.80
N VAL A 267 1.00 7.53 -12.71
CA VAL A 267 1.17 6.38 -13.64
C VAL A 267 1.91 5.23 -12.96
N GLY A 268 2.59 5.48 -11.85
CA GLY A 268 3.30 4.46 -11.10
C GLY A 268 3.45 4.81 -9.63
N GLU A 269 4.01 3.87 -8.90
CA GLU A 269 4.04 3.86 -7.46
C GLU A 269 5.31 4.53 -6.92
N TYR A 270 5.31 5.86 -6.92
CA TYR A 270 6.42 6.65 -6.40
C TYR A 270 5.96 7.94 -5.71
N TRP A 271 6.75 8.36 -4.72
CA TRP A 271 6.55 9.60 -3.98
C TRP A 271 7.14 10.76 -4.76
N TRP A 272 6.32 11.79 -5.02
CA TRP A 272 6.76 12.96 -5.75
C TRP A 272 7.49 13.89 -4.79
N SER A 273 8.65 14.42 -5.18
CA SER A 273 9.35 15.44 -4.39
C SER A 273 8.79 16.85 -4.65
N ALA A 274 8.17 17.08 -5.79
CA ALA A 274 7.55 18.36 -6.17
C ALA A 274 6.51 18.13 -7.27
N ILE A 275 5.55 19.05 -7.41
CA ILE A 275 4.54 18.98 -8.49
C ILE A 275 5.14 19.47 -9.79
N LEU A 276 5.76 20.65 -9.80
CA LEU A 276 6.33 21.25 -11.01
C LEU A 276 7.86 21.13 -11.04
N GLU A 277 8.41 21.05 -12.25
CA GLU A 277 9.86 21.11 -12.47
C GLU A 277 10.41 22.48 -12.04
N GLY A 278 11.51 22.49 -11.27
CA GLY A 278 12.17 23.71 -10.80
C GLY A 278 11.68 24.24 -9.45
N GLU A 279 10.72 23.57 -8.82
CA GLU A 279 10.29 23.89 -7.45
C GLU A 279 11.23 23.28 -6.40
N GLU A 280 11.17 23.84 -5.18
CA GLU A 280 11.86 23.28 -4.03
C GLU A 280 11.34 21.86 -3.74
N PRO A 281 12.19 20.83 -3.78
CA PRO A 281 11.77 19.46 -3.51
C PRO A 281 11.57 19.23 -2.01
N ILE A 282 10.56 18.44 -1.65
CA ILE A 282 10.43 17.89 -0.30
C ILE A 282 11.40 16.73 -0.09
N ASP A 283 11.74 16.49 1.18
CA ASP A 283 12.54 15.34 1.58
C ASP A 283 11.66 14.09 1.68
N ILE A 284 11.72 13.25 0.64
CA ILE A 284 10.93 12.00 0.56
C ILE A 284 11.29 11.04 1.70
N ASP A 285 12.45 11.13 2.33
CA ASP A 285 12.81 10.20 3.41
C ASP A 285 12.22 10.59 4.76
N LYS A 286 11.67 11.80 4.88
CA LYS A 286 11.01 12.30 6.10
C LYS A 286 9.49 12.25 6.04
N ILE A 287 8.90 11.85 4.91
CA ILE A 287 7.45 11.69 4.78
C ILE A 287 6.99 10.33 5.30
N ASN A 288 5.69 10.21 5.60
CA ASN A 288 5.10 8.95 6.02
C ASN A 288 4.78 8.10 4.78
N LYS A 289 5.62 7.10 4.51
CA LYS A 289 5.48 6.20 3.34
C LYS A 289 4.51 5.02 3.59
N GLU A 290 3.65 5.12 4.60
CA GLU A 290 2.64 4.09 4.88
C GLU A 290 1.59 4.01 3.76
N ARG A 291 1.35 2.80 3.28
CA ARG A 291 0.28 2.45 2.35
C ARG A 291 -0.77 1.64 3.11
N SER A 292 -2.06 1.91 2.86
CA SER A 292 -3.15 1.11 3.44
C SER A 292 -3.11 -0.32 2.89
N MET A 293 -3.23 -1.30 3.77
CA MET A 293 -3.35 -2.73 3.42
C MET A 293 -4.48 -3.00 2.41
N ALA A 294 -5.54 -2.19 2.40
CA ALA A 294 -6.64 -2.34 1.46
C ALA A 294 -6.27 -2.01 0.00
N THR A 295 -5.17 -1.30 -0.21
CA THR A 295 -4.71 -0.89 -1.55
C THR A 295 -3.61 -1.80 -2.11
N VAL A 296 -3.17 -2.79 -1.34
CA VAL A 296 -2.20 -3.82 -1.74
C VAL A 296 -2.88 -4.74 -2.76
N ASP A 297 -2.21 -5.02 -3.87
CA ASP A 297 -2.77 -5.90 -4.90
C ASP A 297 -2.69 -7.39 -4.53
N GLU A 298 -3.30 -8.26 -5.32
CA GLU A 298 -3.37 -9.70 -5.02
C GLU A 298 -1.99 -10.37 -5.03
N GLU A 299 -1.06 -9.90 -5.87
CA GLU A 299 0.28 -10.47 -5.98
C GLU A 299 1.13 -10.08 -4.76
N GLU A 300 1.11 -8.80 -4.40
CA GLU A 300 1.76 -8.29 -3.20
C GLU A 300 1.16 -8.90 -1.92
N GLN A 301 -0.16 -9.10 -1.87
CA GLN A 301 -0.83 -9.74 -0.74
C GLN A 301 -0.36 -11.18 -0.55
N ALA A 302 -0.22 -11.94 -1.65
CA ALA A 302 0.31 -13.31 -1.57
C ALA A 302 1.76 -13.34 -1.06
N VAL A 303 2.58 -12.36 -1.47
CA VAL A 303 3.95 -12.20 -0.97
C VAL A 303 3.96 -11.87 0.53
N LEU A 304 3.09 -10.95 0.97
CA LEU A 304 2.99 -10.55 2.37
C LEU A 304 2.45 -11.68 3.26
N ASP A 305 1.44 -12.42 2.82
CA ASP A 305 0.89 -13.58 3.52
C ASP A 305 1.97 -14.65 3.70
N ARG A 306 2.76 -14.89 2.64
CA ARG A 306 3.91 -15.80 2.70
C ARG A 306 4.97 -15.33 3.70
N LEU A 307 5.36 -14.05 3.65
CA LEU A 307 6.32 -13.46 4.60
C LEU A 307 5.83 -13.58 6.05
N THR A 308 4.54 -13.31 6.28
CA THR A 308 3.89 -13.42 7.59
C THR A 308 3.90 -14.85 8.10
N PHE A 309 3.57 -15.81 7.22
CA PHE A 309 3.65 -17.24 7.52
C PHE A 309 5.08 -17.66 7.87
N ASP A 310 6.07 -17.27 7.05
CA ASP A 310 7.49 -17.61 7.24
C ASP A 310 8.05 -17.03 8.54
N TYR A 311 7.62 -15.82 8.90
CA TYR A 311 7.97 -15.18 10.16
C TYR A 311 7.40 -15.95 11.36
N HIS A 312 6.12 -16.33 11.32
CA HIS A 312 5.51 -17.15 12.38
C HIS A 312 6.15 -18.53 12.51
N GLN A 313 6.48 -19.18 11.39
CA GLN A 313 7.17 -20.47 11.39
C GLN A 313 8.56 -20.35 12.02
N LYS A 314 9.32 -19.32 11.66
CA LYS A 314 10.65 -19.04 12.24
C LYS A 314 10.60 -18.85 13.75
N LEU A 315 9.64 -18.08 14.26
CA LEU A 315 9.45 -17.89 15.71
C LEU A 315 9.12 -19.20 16.44
N GLN A 316 8.46 -20.13 15.76
CA GLN A 316 8.10 -21.45 16.30
C GLN A 316 9.18 -22.52 16.07
N GLY A 317 10.31 -22.17 15.44
CA GLY A 317 11.34 -23.12 15.03
C GLY A 317 10.83 -24.16 14.01
N LYS A 318 9.76 -23.82 13.28
CA LYS A 318 9.15 -24.66 12.24
C LYS A 318 9.69 -24.28 10.86
N PRO A 319 9.66 -25.22 9.89
CA PRO A 319 10.16 -24.97 8.55
C PRO A 319 9.37 -23.89 7.81
N GLN A 320 10.05 -23.02 7.08
CA GLN A 320 9.44 -21.95 6.30
C GLN A 320 8.75 -22.47 5.02
N SER A 321 7.97 -21.63 4.33
CA SER A 321 7.22 -21.96 3.11
C SER A 321 8.08 -22.61 2.02
N HIS A 322 9.30 -22.10 1.80
CA HIS A 322 10.22 -22.65 0.82
C HIS A 322 10.72 -24.05 1.22
N GLU A 323 11.06 -24.25 2.50
CA GLU A 323 11.48 -25.54 3.04
C GLU A 323 10.34 -26.56 2.97
N LEU A 324 9.12 -26.16 3.32
CA LEU A 324 7.92 -27.00 3.21
C LEU A 324 7.69 -27.48 1.77
N LYS A 325 7.85 -26.59 0.79
CA LYS A 325 7.70 -26.95 -0.63
C LYS A 325 8.78 -27.92 -1.09
N VAL A 326 10.04 -27.72 -0.69
CA VAL A 326 11.12 -28.68 -0.97
C VAL A 326 10.85 -30.01 -0.28
N HIS A 327 10.43 -30.02 0.98
CA HIS A 327 10.06 -31.23 1.70
C HIS A 327 8.92 -31.98 0.98
N GLU A 328 7.93 -31.27 0.45
CA GLU A 328 6.84 -31.86 -0.32
C GLU A 328 7.35 -32.48 -1.64
N MET A 329 8.21 -31.77 -2.37
CA MET A 329 8.84 -32.28 -3.60
C MET A 329 9.70 -33.53 -3.34
N LEU A 330 10.53 -33.50 -2.29
CA LEU A 330 11.36 -34.64 -1.87
C LEU A 330 10.49 -35.82 -1.45
N LYS A 331 9.45 -35.58 -0.66
CA LYS A 331 8.51 -36.62 -0.24
C LYS A 331 7.78 -37.24 -1.43
N LYS A 332 7.34 -36.42 -2.39
CA LYS A 332 6.70 -36.92 -3.61
C LYS A 332 7.64 -37.80 -4.44
N GLY A 333 8.91 -37.43 -4.55
CA GLY A 333 9.94 -38.26 -5.18
C GLY A 333 10.26 -39.53 -4.38
N TRP A 334 10.27 -39.43 -3.06
CA TRP A 334 10.51 -40.54 -2.13
C TRP A 334 9.47 -41.65 -2.28
N ASP A 335 8.18 -41.25 -2.40
CA ASP A 335 7.04 -42.15 -2.51
C ASP A 335 6.74 -42.61 -3.95
N ALA A 336 7.48 -42.10 -4.94
CA ALA A 336 7.25 -42.40 -6.36
C ALA A 336 7.48 -43.89 -6.69
N GLU A 337 6.76 -44.37 -7.70
CA GLU A 337 6.90 -45.74 -8.19
C GLU A 337 8.28 -45.96 -8.83
N GLY A 338 9.02 -46.97 -8.36
CA GLY A 338 10.42 -47.20 -8.75
C GLY A 338 11.46 -46.50 -7.86
N SER A 339 11.04 -45.69 -6.89
CA SER A 339 11.96 -45.11 -5.88
C SER A 339 12.53 -46.23 -4.98
N PRO A 340 13.85 -46.27 -4.77
CA PRO A 340 14.46 -47.22 -3.83
C PRO A 340 14.07 -46.95 -2.37
N PHE A 341 13.45 -45.80 -2.10
CA PHE A 341 13.01 -45.38 -0.77
C PHE A 341 11.49 -45.55 -0.55
N ARG A 342 10.74 -46.02 -1.56
CA ARG A 342 9.28 -46.19 -1.48
C ARG A 342 8.91 -47.08 -0.30
N GLY A 343 8.02 -46.58 0.57
CA GLY A 343 7.57 -47.28 1.78
C GLY A 343 8.44 -47.06 3.03
N GLN A 344 9.57 -46.35 2.91
CA GLN A 344 10.35 -45.89 4.06
C GLN A 344 9.78 -44.58 4.60
N ARG A 345 9.93 -44.32 5.90
CA ARG A 345 9.44 -43.06 6.52
C ARG A 345 10.32 -41.89 6.07
N PHE A 346 9.70 -40.89 5.44
CA PHE A 346 10.35 -39.62 5.13
C PHE A 346 10.53 -38.78 6.40
N ASP A 347 11.77 -38.37 6.68
CA ASP A 347 12.11 -37.44 7.76
C ASP A 347 12.63 -36.11 7.18
N PRO A 348 11.86 -35.02 7.28
CA PRO A 348 12.25 -33.71 6.78
C PRO A 348 13.53 -33.15 7.43
N ALA A 349 13.80 -33.49 8.70
CA ALA A 349 14.93 -32.93 9.45
C ALA A 349 16.30 -33.39 8.93
N MET A 350 16.34 -34.42 8.07
CA MET A 350 17.57 -34.90 7.44
C MET A 350 18.09 -33.97 6.33
N PHE A 351 17.30 -32.98 5.90
CA PHE A 351 17.62 -32.10 4.78
C PHE A 351 17.80 -30.66 5.26
N ASN A 352 18.99 -30.09 5.01
CA ASN A 352 19.25 -28.68 5.25
C ASN A 352 18.99 -27.90 3.96
N ILE A 353 17.94 -27.09 3.92
CA ILE A 353 17.44 -26.45 2.71
C ILE A 353 17.82 -24.98 2.74
N SER A 354 18.65 -24.57 1.78
CA SER A 354 19.06 -23.18 1.64
C SER A 354 17.91 -22.30 1.14
N PRO A 355 17.83 -21.01 1.55
CA PRO A 355 16.78 -20.08 1.13
C PRO A 355 16.63 -19.88 -0.40
N GLY A 356 17.64 -20.22 -1.18
CA GLY A 356 17.64 -20.14 -2.65
C GLY A 356 17.28 -21.42 -3.39
N ALA A 357 16.89 -22.50 -2.69
CA ALA A 357 16.67 -23.82 -3.31
C ALA A 357 15.43 -23.89 -4.22
N VAL A 358 14.52 -22.91 -4.15
CA VAL A 358 13.30 -22.85 -4.98
C VAL A 358 13.03 -21.42 -5.40
N GLN A 359 13.05 -21.16 -6.71
CA GLN A 359 12.44 -19.98 -7.30
C GLN A 359 10.95 -20.26 -7.54
N PHE A 360 10.11 -19.32 -7.14
CA PHE A 360 8.66 -19.41 -7.28
C PHE A 360 8.21 -18.77 -8.59
#